data_AF-A0A2K8XLF4-F1
#
_entry.id   AF-A0A2K8XLF4-F1
#
_cell.length_a   1.000
_cell.length_b   1.000
_cell.length_c   1.000
_cell.angle_alpha   90.00
_cell.angle_beta   90.00
_cell.angle_gamma   90.00
#
_symmetry.space_group_name_H-M   'P 1'
#
loop_
_entity.id
_entity.type
_entity.pdbx_description
1 polymer ?
#
loop_
_entity_poly.entity_id
_entity_poly.type
_entity_poly.pdbx_seq_one_letter_code
_entity_poly.pdbx_strand_id
1 'polypeptide(L)'
;METINFDKLLLKTAFSCMACDGDIDKREVKLIKKLHKEKKTFGDIDFNTEMDNLLIAINKDGHQFLKDYFNELTSSNLTEANELKLVEVAIDTIKADDKVEYSEIKFFKVIRSKLKIANQPILDKHPDFEDYLEQDIISDSYLSRLQEDFFDTHISNEFELISEIDSDTFDSLKESNEE
;
A
#
# COMPACT_ATOMS: atom_id res chain seq x y z
N MET A 1 19.01 -6.39 13.96
CA MET A 1 17.91 -5.56 14.52
C MET A 1 17.10 -4.89 13.40
N GLU A 2 17.15 -5.41 12.15
CA GLU A 2 16.62 -4.73 10.95
C GLU A 2 15.29 -5.30 10.41
N THR A 3 14.88 -6.50 10.82
CA THR A 3 13.68 -7.18 10.30
C THR A 3 12.37 -6.45 10.63
N ILE A 4 12.24 -5.95 11.86
CA ILE A 4 11.02 -5.25 12.32
C ILE A 4 10.77 -3.96 11.51
N ASN A 5 11.83 -3.26 11.08
CA ASN A 5 11.70 -2.05 10.28
C ASN A 5 11.23 -2.35 8.85
N PHE A 6 11.70 -3.46 8.28
CA PHE A 6 11.27 -3.87 6.94
C PHE A 6 9.83 -4.39 6.94
N ASP A 7 9.44 -5.15 7.95
CA ASP A 7 8.07 -5.64 8.13
C ASP A 7 7.05 -4.48 8.25
N LYS A 8 7.42 -3.43 9.01
CA LYS A 8 6.64 -2.18 9.08
C LYS A 8 6.60 -1.46 7.73
N LEU A 9 7.70 -1.41 7.00
CA LEU A 9 7.75 -0.79 5.68
C LEU A 9 6.82 -1.52 4.69
N LEU A 10 6.80 -2.86 4.71
CA LEU A 10 5.87 -3.66 3.90
C LEU A 10 4.42 -3.34 4.22
N LEU A 11 4.05 -3.23 5.51
CA LEU A 11 2.70 -2.86 5.91
C LEU A 11 2.35 -1.43 5.45
N LYS A 12 3.28 -0.49 5.63
CA LYS A 12 3.13 0.91 5.21
C LYS A 12 2.95 1.02 3.70
N THR A 13 3.67 0.21 2.91
CA THR A 13 3.49 0.11 1.46
C THR A 13 2.08 -0.35 1.11
N ALA A 14 1.62 -1.46 1.69
CA ALA A 14 0.28 -1.98 1.43
C ALA A 14 -0.80 -0.95 1.79
N PHE A 15 -0.68 -0.33 2.97
CA PHE A 15 -1.62 0.70 3.43
C PHE A 15 -1.61 1.93 2.53
N SER A 16 -0.43 2.37 2.09
CA SER A 16 -0.29 3.56 1.23
C SER A 16 -0.84 3.33 -0.17
N CYS A 17 -0.85 2.08 -0.66
CA CYS A 17 -1.53 1.70 -1.90
C CYS A 17 -3.06 1.74 -1.75
N MET A 18 -3.60 1.29 -0.61
CA MET A 18 -5.04 1.36 -0.34
C MET A 18 -5.51 2.80 -0.24
N ALA A 19 -4.88 3.59 0.63
CA ALA A 19 -5.29 4.97 0.88
C ALA A 19 -5.06 5.94 -0.31
N CYS A 20 -4.62 5.41 -1.46
CA CYS A 20 -4.14 6.18 -2.59
C CYS A 20 -5.28 6.62 -3.53
N ASP A 21 -6.39 5.88 -3.55
CA ASP A 21 -7.60 6.21 -4.29
C ASP A 21 -8.53 7.16 -3.51
N GLY A 22 -8.22 7.41 -2.23
CA GLY A 22 -8.99 8.27 -1.33
C GLY A 22 -10.13 7.55 -0.62
N ASP A 23 -10.17 6.21 -0.71
CA ASP A 23 -11.04 5.33 0.06
C ASP A 23 -10.20 4.22 0.72
N ILE A 24 -10.71 3.60 1.77
CA ILE A 24 -10.12 2.38 2.32
C ILE A 24 -11.27 1.39 2.44
N ASP A 25 -11.35 0.47 1.49
CA ASP A 25 -12.41 -0.52 1.47
C ASP A 25 -12.14 -1.62 2.51
N LYS A 26 -13.20 -2.08 3.18
CA LYS A 26 -13.19 -3.22 4.09
C LYS A 26 -12.59 -4.48 3.42
N ARG A 27 -12.74 -4.64 2.09
CA ARG A 27 -12.15 -5.72 1.28
C ARG A 27 -10.62 -5.69 1.32
N GLU A 28 -10.02 -4.52 1.21
CA GLU A 28 -8.57 -4.33 1.22
C GLU A 28 -7.99 -4.56 2.63
N VAL A 29 -8.65 -4.02 3.66
CA VAL A 29 -8.27 -4.29 5.07
C VAL A 29 -8.30 -5.79 5.34
N LYS A 30 -9.30 -6.51 4.81
CA LYS A 30 -9.40 -7.97 4.93
C LYS A 30 -8.28 -8.69 4.18
N LEU A 31 -7.87 -8.22 3.00
CA LEU A 31 -6.71 -8.75 2.29
C LEU A 31 -5.44 -8.57 3.12
N ILE A 32 -5.15 -7.37 3.62
CA ILE A 32 -3.92 -7.15 4.40
C ILE A 32 -3.95 -7.99 5.69
N LYS A 33 -5.10 -8.09 6.37
CA LYS A 33 -5.28 -9.02 7.51
C LYS A 33 -4.95 -10.47 7.10
N LYS A 34 -5.34 -10.90 5.90
CA LYS A 34 -5.04 -12.23 5.35
C LYS A 34 -3.55 -12.39 5.03
N LEU A 35 -2.91 -11.40 4.39
CA LEU A 35 -1.46 -11.39 4.12
C LEU A 35 -0.64 -11.47 5.41
N HIS A 36 -1.10 -10.78 6.46
CA HIS A 36 -0.49 -10.85 7.78
C HIS A 36 -0.64 -12.24 8.43
N LYS A 37 -1.88 -12.76 8.52
CA LYS A 37 -2.17 -14.00 9.26
C LYS A 37 -1.76 -15.28 8.52
N GLU A 38 -1.99 -15.34 7.21
CA GLU A 38 -1.77 -16.57 6.42
C GLU A 38 -0.36 -16.61 5.82
N LYS A 39 0.05 -15.52 5.16
CA LYS A 39 1.34 -15.47 4.45
C LYS A 39 2.51 -15.02 5.36
N LYS A 40 2.23 -14.56 6.59
CA LYS A 40 3.21 -13.93 7.49
C LYS A 40 4.03 -12.85 6.78
N THR A 41 3.39 -12.11 5.88
CA THR A 41 4.06 -11.18 4.98
C THR A 41 4.80 -10.10 5.76
N PHE A 42 4.19 -9.62 6.86
CA PHE A 42 4.69 -8.53 7.71
C PHE A 42 5.31 -9.04 9.02
N GLY A 43 5.80 -10.29 9.06
CA GLY A 43 6.47 -10.83 10.25
C GLY A 43 5.60 -10.81 11.52
N ASP A 44 6.24 -10.57 12.67
CA ASP A 44 5.63 -10.58 14.01
C ASP A 44 5.27 -9.16 14.50
N ILE A 45 4.83 -8.27 13.61
CA ILE A 45 4.35 -6.93 14.00
C ILE A 45 2.97 -6.99 14.65
N ASP A 46 2.69 -6.03 15.53
CA ASP A 46 1.33 -5.83 16.07
C ASP A 46 0.46 -5.13 15.01
N PHE A 47 -0.14 -5.94 14.13
CA PHE A 47 -0.87 -5.47 12.95
C PHE A 47 -1.92 -4.41 13.26
N ASN A 48 -2.78 -4.63 14.27
CA ASN A 48 -3.87 -3.69 14.57
C ASN A 48 -3.30 -2.34 15.05
N THR A 49 -2.35 -2.39 15.98
CA THR A 49 -1.70 -1.19 16.53
C THR A 49 -0.95 -0.42 15.44
N GLU A 50 -0.20 -1.10 14.58
CA GLU A 50 0.51 -0.44 13.48
C GLU A 50 -0.47 0.17 12.48
N MET A 51 -1.57 -0.51 12.16
CA MET A 51 -2.54 0.00 11.22
C MET A 51 -3.31 1.22 11.75
N ASP A 52 -3.70 1.21 13.02
CA ASP A 52 -4.29 2.39 13.67
C ASP A 52 -3.31 3.57 13.68
N ASN A 53 -2.01 3.33 13.91
CA ASN A 53 -0.99 4.36 13.83
C ASN A 53 -0.85 4.94 12.41
N LEU A 54 -0.95 4.11 11.38
CA LEU A 54 -0.92 4.55 9.99
C LEU A 54 -2.14 5.40 9.64
N LEU A 55 -3.34 5.00 10.09
CA LEU A 55 -4.58 5.76 9.94
C LEU A 55 -4.50 7.12 10.63
N ILE A 56 -4.04 7.16 11.88
CA ILE A 56 -3.84 8.42 12.60
C ILE A 56 -2.83 9.31 11.87
N ALA A 57 -1.76 8.75 11.32
CA ALA A 57 -0.73 9.51 10.63
C ALA A 57 -1.24 10.11 9.32
N ILE A 58 -1.94 9.33 8.50
CA ILE A 58 -2.47 9.81 7.23
C ILE A 58 -3.63 10.81 7.42
N ASN A 59 -4.50 10.59 8.42
CA ASN A 59 -5.58 11.54 8.74
C ASN A 59 -5.05 12.86 9.30
N LYS A 60 -3.93 12.83 10.01
CA LYS A 60 -3.31 14.03 10.57
C LYS A 60 -2.68 14.89 9.48
N ASP A 61 -1.92 14.27 8.58
CA ASP A 61 -1.25 14.95 7.47
C ASP A 61 -0.83 13.91 6.42
N GLY A 62 -1.73 13.58 5.50
CA GLY A 62 -1.46 12.55 4.50
C GLY A 62 -0.37 12.94 3.50
N HIS A 63 -0.20 14.24 3.24
CA HIS A 63 0.92 14.73 2.42
C HIS A 63 2.25 14.41 3.07
N GLN A 64 2.40 14.75 4.35
CA GLN A 64 3.61 14.48 5.11
C GLN A 64 3.82 12.98 5.30
N PHE A 65 2.76 12.22 5.58
CA PHE A 65 2.80 10.76 5.72
C PHE A 65 3.39 10.06 4.49
N LEU A 66 2.84 10.34 3.31
CA LEU A 66 3.28 9.73 2.06
C LEU A 66 4.68 10.23 1.65
N LYS A 67 5.01 11.51 1.93
CA LYS A 67 6.37 12.04 1.73
C LYS A 67 7.39 11.31 2.60
N ASP A 68 7.07 11.07 3.87
CA ASP A 68 7.91 10.32 4.80
C ASP A 68 8.06 8.87 4.38
N TYR A 69 6.98 8.25 3.88
CA TYR A 69 7.04 6.91 3.28
C TYR A 69 8.03 6.83 2.11
N PHE A 70 7.97 7.75 1.14
CA PHE A 70 8.90 7.75 0.01
C PHE A 70 10.34 8.04 0.44
N ASN A 71 10.53 8.91 1.43
CA ASN A 71 11.84 9.16 2.02
C ASN A 71 12.39 7.91 2.73
N GLU A 72 11.56 7.16 3.45
CA GLU A 72 11.93 5.89 4.06
C GLU A 72 12.29 4.84 2.99
N LEU A 73 11.50 4.70 1.93
CA LEU A 73 11.80 3.82 0.80
C LEU A 73 13.16 4.11 0.16
N THR A 74 13.45 5.38 -0.09
CA THR A 74 14.69 5.82 -0.76
C THR A 74 15.92 5.79 0.15
N SER A 75 15.74 6.04 1.45
CA SER A 75 16.82 5.99 2.45
C SER A 75 17.09 4.58 2.97
N SER A 76 16.12 3.67 2.81
CA SER A 76 16.28 2.26 3.19
C SER A 76 17.23 1.55 2.23
N ASN A 77 18.29 0.95 2.76
CA ASN A 77 19.20 0.14 1.97
C ASN A 77 18.61 -1.28 1.81
N LEU A 78 17.69 -1.43 0.85
CA LEU A 78 16.98 -2.68 0.58
C LEU A 78 17.81 -3.60 -0.34
N THR A 79 17.73 -4.90 -0.10
CA THR A 79 18.24 -5.93 -1.01
C THR A 79 17.23 -6.17 -2.13
N GLU A 80 17.66 -6.69 -3.28
CA GLU A 80 16.74 -7.01 -4.39
C GLU A 80 15.57 -7.91 -3.96
N ALA A 81 15.82 -8.86 -3.05
CA ALA A 81 14.76 -9.73 -2.50
C ALA A 81 13.73 -8.94 -1.67
N ASN A 82 14.18 -7.95 -0.91
CA ASN A 82 13.29 -7.08 -0.12
C ASN A 82 12.53 -6.10 -1.01
N GLU A 83 13.19 -5.51 -2.02
CA GLU A 83 12.53 -4.67 -3.02
C GLU A 83 11.47 -5.46 -3.79
N LEU A 84 11.77 -6.70 -4.18
CA LEU A 84 10.82 -7.59 -4.85
C LEU A 84 9.59 -7.82 -3.96
N LYS A 85 9.80 -8.08 -2.67
CA LYS A 85 8.71 -8.32 -1.72
C LYS A 85 7.83 -7.07 -1.52
N LEU A 86 8.42 -5.88 -1.53
CA LEU A 86 7.66 -4.61 -1.51
C LEU A 86 6.80 -4.43 -2.75
N VAL A 87 7.36 -4.69 -3.92
CA VAL A 87 6.64 -4.63 -5.20
C VAL A 87 5.51 -5.65 -5.23
N GLU A 88 5.77 -6.89 -4.80
CA GLU A 88 4.74 -7.94 -4.72
C GLU A 88 3.60 -7.54 -3.81
N VAL A 89 3.89 -6.96 -2.64
CA VAL A 89 2.85 -6.48 -1.73
C VAL A 89 2.03 -5.36 -2.35
N ALA A 90 2.67 -4.40 -3.02
CA ALA A 90 1.96 -3.34 -3.73
C ALA A 90 1.04 -3.89 -4.82
N ILE A 91 1.52 -4.85 -5.64
CA ILE A 91 0.73 -5.48 -6.70
C ILE A 91 -0.41 -6.31 -6.11
N ASP A 92 -0.15 -7.13 -5.08
CA ASP A 92 -1.15 -7.96 -4.41
C ASP A 92 -2.26 -7.07 -3.82
N THR A 93 -1.92 -5.91 -3.26
CA THR A 93 -2.91 -4.94 -2.74
C THR A 93 -3.74 -4.34 -3.87
N ILE A 94 -3.12 -3.81 -4.92
CA ILE A 94 -3.82 -3.16 -6.04
C ILE A 94 -4.74 -4.16 -6.77
N LYS A 95 -4.30 -5.42 -6.92
CA LYS A 95 -5.12 -6.49 -7.51
C LYS A 95 -6.19 -7.05 -6.59
N ALA A 96 -6.19 -6.68 -5.32
CA ALA A 96 -7.20 -7.14 -4.38
C ALA A 96 -8.49 -6.36 -4.50
N ASP A 97 -8.44 -5.13 -5.01
CA ASP A 97 -9.64 -4.50 -5.50
C ASP A 97 -10.02 -5.09 -6.87
N ASP A 98 -11.33 -5.16 -7.12
CA ASP A 98 -11.87 -5.71 -8.37
C ASP A 98 -11.59 -4.78 -9.57
N LYS A 99 -11.14 -3.55 -9.31
CA LYS A 99 -10.91 -2.52 -10.31
C LYS A 99 -9.63 -1.75 -10.01
N VAL A 100 -8.58 -2.07 -10.75
CA VAL A 100 -7.33 -1.32 -10.71
C VAL A 100 -7.53 0.10 -11.25
N GLU A 101 -7.36 1.09 -10.38
CA GLU A 101 -7.51 2.50 -10.68
C GLU A 101 -6.22 3.12 -11.25
N TYR A 102 -6.38 4.19 -12.03
CA TYR A 102 -5.22 4.87 -12.62
C TYR A 102 -4.34 5.58 -11.56
N SER A 103 -4.94 6.01 -10.45
CA SER A 103 -4.27 6.55 -9.25
C SER A 103 -3.33 5.51 -8.64
N GLU A 104 -3.79 4.26 -8.47
CA GLU A 104 -3.00 3.15 -7.94
C GLU A 104 -1.81 2.80 -8.84
N ILE A 105 -2.03 2.72 -10.15
CA ILE A 105 -0.96 2.47 -11.13
C ILE A 105 0.08 3.59 -11.10
N LYS A 106 -0.34 4.86 -10.99
CA LYS A 106 0.58 5.98 -10.83
C LYS A 106 1.39 5.83 -9.54
N PHE A 107 0.74 5.52 -8.43
CA PHE A 107 1.41 5.33 -7.15
C PHE A 107 2.43 4.18 -7.21
N PHE A 108 2.05 3.07 -7.83
CA PHE A 108 2.95 1.95 -8.11
C PHE A 108 4.17 2.34 -8.93
N LYS A 109 3.98 3.10 -10.03
CA LYS A 109 5.08 3.62 -10.86
C LYS A 109 6.04 4.47 -10.03
N VAL A 110 5.53 5.28 -9.11
CA VAL A 110 6.36 6.08 -8.20
C VAL A 110 7.16 5.18 -7.25
N ILE A 111 6.54 4.20 -6.58
CA ILE A 111 7.27 3.24 -5.73
C ILE A 111 8.37 2.57 -6.53
N ARG A 112 8.01 2.03 -7.71
CA ARG A 112 8.93 1.33 -8.60
C ARG A 112 10.14 2.17 -8.99
N SER A 113 9.95 3.46 -9.24
CA SER A 113 11.01 4.40 -9.60
C SER A 113 12.05 4.63 -8.48
N LYS A 114 11.64 4.42 -7.22
CA LYS A 114 12.52 4.56 -6.05
C LYS A 114 13.33 3.28 -5.77
N LEU A 115 12.94 2.15 -6.37
CA LEU A 115 13.57 0.85 -6.17
C LEU A 115 14.56 0.50 -7.29
N LYS A 116 15.61 -0.25 -6.97
CA LYS A 116 16.70 -0.60 -7.89
C LYS A 116 16.50 -1.93 -8.62
N ILE A 117 15.53 -2.75 -8.20
CA ILE A 117 15.19 -4.03 -8.79
C ILE A 117 14.96 -3.94 -10.32
N ALA A 118 15.14 -5.03 -11.06
CA ALA A 118 14.79 -5.12 -12.48
C ALA A 118 13.30 -5.45 -12.71
N ASN A 119 12.79 -5.25 -13.92
CA ASN A 119 11.40 -5.63 -14.25
C ASN A 119 11.23 -7.17 -14.35
N GLN A 120 12.28 -7.89 -14.76
CA GLN A 120 12.20 -9.33 -15.00
C GLN A 120 11.66 -10.15 -13.82
N PRO A 121 12.16 -10.00 -12.57
CA PRO A 121 11.66 -10.80 -11.44
C PRO A 121 10.21 -10.49 -11.07
N ILE A 122 9.74 -9.28 -11.39
CA ILE A 122 8.36 -8.85 -11.15
C ILE A 122 7.45 -9.51 -12.20
N LEU A 123 7.84 -9.46 -13.47
CA LEU A 123 7.12 -10.06 -14.59
C LEU A 123 7.04 -11.58 -14.50
N ASP A 124 8.08 -12.23 -13.97
CA ASP A 124 8.09 -13.68 -13.77
C ASP A 124 6.97 -14.14 -12.81
N LYS A 125 6.52 -13.27 -11.89
CA LYS A 125 5.43 -13.55 -10.94
C LYS A 125 4.10 -12.91 -11.34
N HIS A 126 4.14 -11.74 -11.96
CA HIS A 126 2.99 -10.93 -12.34
C HIS A 126 3.15 -10.45 -13.80
N PRO A 127 3.04 -11.35 -14.78
CA PRO A 127 3.21 -11.00 -16.21
C PRO A 127 2.11 -10.04 -16.69
N ASP A 128 0.96 -10.07 -16.05
CA ASP A 128 -0.18 -9.17 -16.24
C ASP A 128 0.07 -7.72 -15.79
N PHE A 129 1.21 -7.43 -15.16
CA PHE A 129 1.61 -6.07 -14.77
C PHE A 129 2.62 -5.43 -15.74
N GLU A 130 2.91 -6.07 -16.88
CA GLU A 130 3.89 -5.60 -17.87
C GLU A 130 3.60 -4.17 -18.37
N ASP A 131 2.34 -3.92 -18.74
CA ASP A 131 1.88 -2.61 -19.22
C ASP A 131 2.08 -1.49 -18.19
N TYR A 132 2.12 -1.82 -16.90
CA TYR A 132 2.34 -0.87 -15.80
C TYR A 132 3.81 -0.68 -15.44
N LEU A 133 4.67 -1.62 -15.85
CA LEU A 133 6.12 -1.60 -15.65
C LEU A 133 6.87 -0.95 -16.81
N GLU A 134 6.18 -0.65 -17.91
CA GLU A 134 6.75 0.14 -19.01
C GLU A 134 7.24 1.49 -18.49
N GLN A 135 8.51 1.78 -18.76
CA GLN A 135 9.06 3.11 -18.54
C GLN A 135 8.42 4.04 -19.57
N ASP A 136 7.33 4.69 -19.18
CA ASP A 136 7.10 6.04 -19.70
C ASP A 136 8.41 6.83 -19.48
N ILE A 137 8.77 7.69 -20.43
CA ILE A 137 9.95 8.57 -20.35
C ILE A 137 9.70 9.57 -19.22
N ILE A 138 9.83 9.10 -18.00
CA ILE A 138 9.45 9.79 -16.79
C ILE A 138 10.75 10.31 -16.20
N SER A 139 11.07 11.56 -16.55
CA SER A 139 12.11 12.30 -15.84
C SER A 139 11.75 12.38 -14.35
N ASP A 140 12.75 12.44 -13.46
CA ASP A 140 12.53 12.68 -12.02
C ASP A 140 11.61 13.89 -11.77
N SER A 141 11.68 14.91 -12.63
CA SER A 141 10.80 16.08 -12.58
C SER A 141 9.32 15.79 -12.88
N TYR A 142 9.02 14.79 -13.72
CA TYR A 142 7.66 14.34 -14.00
C TYR A 142 7.13 13.46 -12.85
N LEU A 143 7.98 12.64 -12.22
CA LEU A 143 7.61 11.92 -10.98
C LEU A 143 7.31 12.88 -9.85
N SER A 144 8.17 13.89 -9.63
CA SER A 144 7.96 14.84 -8.55
C SER A 144 6.66 15.62 -8.74
N ARG A 145 6.33 16.01 -9.98
CA ARG A 145 5.05 16.67 -10.29
C ARG A 145 3.87 15.73 -10.17
N LEU A 146 3.99 14.49 -10.66
CA LEU A 146 2.95 13.47 -10.49
C LEU A 146 2.69 13.18 -9.01
N GLN A 147 3.76 13.13 -8.21
CA GLN A 147 3.67 13.01 -6.76
C GLN A 147 2.92 14.22 -6.20
N GLU A 148 3.36 15.46 -6.46
CA GLU A 148 2.69 16.70 -6.00
C GLU A 148 1.21 16.74 -6.39
N ASP A 149 0.87 16.52 -7.66
CA ASP A 149 -0.51 16.53 -8.17
C ASP A 149 -1.37 15.40 -7.53
N PHE A 150 -0.75 14.25 -7.25
CA PHE A 150 -1.40 13.13 -6.58
C PHE A 150 -1.76 13.48 -5.14
N PHE A 151 -0.81 14.06 -4.39
CA PHE A 151 -1.04 14.46 -3.01
C PHE A 151 -2.18 15.48 -2.89
N ASP A 152 -2.26 16.44 -3.82
CA ASP A 152 -3.25 17.52 -3.78
C ASP A 152 -4.70 17.06 -4.07
N THR A 153 -4.88 15.92 -4.73
CA THR A 153 -6.20 15.56 -5.30
C THR A 153 -6.93 14.44 -4.53
N HIS A 154 -6.23 13.50 -3.87
CA HIS A 154 -6.83 12.26 -3.37
C HIS A 154 -6.82 12.09 -1.84
N ILE A 155 -6.09 12.95 -1.09
CA ILE A 155 -5.95 12.83 0.38
C ILE A 155 -6.86 13.79 1.17
N SER A 156 -8.00 14.21 0.57
CA SER A 156 -8.91 15.14 1.24
C SER A 156 -9.95 14.48 2.15
N ASN A 157 -10.00 13.15 2.21
CA ASN A 157 -10.96 12.41 3.05
C ASN A 157 -10.30 11.92 4.34
N GLU A 158 -10.99 12.06 5.48
CA GLU A 158 -10.60 11.39 6.73
C GLU A 158 -11.00 9.92 6.67
N PHE A 159 -10.04 9.01 6.90
CA PHE A 159 -10.28 7.57 6.94
C PHE A 159 -10.79 7.14 8.32
N GLU A 160 -11.80 6.25 8.37
CA GLU A 160 -12.31 5.69 9.63
C GLU A 160 -11.30 4.74 10.29
N LEU A 161 -11.32 4.66 11.63
CA LEU A 161 -10.43 3.75 12.37
C LEU A 161 -10.83 2.28 12.16
N ILE A 162 -9.86 1.37 12.12
CA ILE A 162 -10.15 -0.07 11.94
C ILE A 162 -10.95 -0.64 13.11
N SER A 163 -10.76 -0.10 14.31
CA SER A 163 -11.60 -0.44 15.47
C SER A 163 -13.09 -0.17 15.24
N GLU A 164 -13.41 0.85 14.43
CA GLU A 164 -14.80 1.21 14.07
C GLU A 164 -15.30 0.32 12.93
N ILE A 165 -14.44 0.01 11.94
CA ILE A 165 -14.75 -0.93 10.84
C ILE A 165 -15.09 -2.36 11.36
N ASP A 166 -14.32 -2.87 12.33
CA ASP A 166 -14.58 -4.18 12.94
C ASP A 166 -15.91 -4.19 13.74
N SER A 167 -16.40 -3.04 14.21
CA SER A 167 -17.69 -2.93 14.93
C SER A 167 -18.90 -3.07 14.00
N ASP A 168 -18.87 -2.41 12.83
CA ASP A 168 -19.89 -2.55 11.77
C ASP A 168 -19.96 -3.97 11.19
N THR A 169 -18.84 -4.69 11.24
CA THR A 169 -18.75 -6.05 10.71
C THR A 169 -19.55 -7.04 11.58
N PHE A 170 -19.78 -6.73 12.86
CA PHE A 170 -20.61 -7.57 13.72
C PHE A 170 -22.12 -7.36 13.51
N ASP A 171 -22.54 -6.17 13.08
CA ASP A 171 -23.97 -5.90 12.83
C ASP A 171 -24.39 -6.42 11.44
N SER A 172 -23.51 -6.34 10.44
CA SER A 172 -23.79 -6.89 9.10
C SER A 172 -23.70 -8.44 9.02
N LEU A 173 -23.07 -9.10 10.00
CA LEU A 173 -23.08 -10.57 10.12
C LEU A 173 -24.25 -11.11 10.96
N LYS A 174 -25.08 -10.25 11.56
CA LYS A 174 -26.25 -10.67 12.34
C LYS A 174 -27.56 -10.68 11.56
N GLU A 175 -27.68 -9.99 10.42
CA GLU A 175 -28.96 -9.90 9.69
C GLU A 175 -29.17 -10.95 8.58
N SER A 176 -28.33 -11.99 8.48
CA SER A 176 -28.54 -13.06 7.49
C SER A 176 -28.69 -14.47 8.07
N ASN A 177 -28.97 -14.59 9.37
CA ASN A 177 -29.29 -15.87 10.02
C ASN A 177 -30.43 -15.75 11.04
N GLU A 178 -31.58 -15.20 10.67
CA GLU A 178 -32.83 -15.49 11.39
C GLU A 178 -33.98 -15.72 10.39
N GLU A 179 -34.33 -17.01 10.29
CA GLU A 179 -35.57 -17.68 9.84
C GLU A 179 -36.06 -17.60 8.38
#